data_AF-A0A1M2VGZ5-F1
#
_entry.id   AF-A0A1M2VGZ5-F1
#
_cell.length_a   1.000
_cell.length_b   1.000
_cell.length_c   1.000
_cell.angle_alpha   90.00
_cell.angle_beta   90.00
_cell.angle_gamma   90.00
#
_symmetry.space_group_name_H-M   'P 1'
#
loop_
_entity.id
_entity.type
_entity.pdbx_description
1 polymer ?
#
loop_
_entity_poly.entity_id
_entity_poly.type
_entity_poly.pdbx_seq_one_letter_code
_entity_poly.pdbx_strand_id
1 'polypeptide(L)'
;MAIVCVMTGLFNGNPEDWRPAFGKWSDAYTLRRFWGATGQTLTLAFGFKKGSCASSQTQLYAAFFVSGLIHTACDAMVGKEYIGIRMKFFMANAVAITLEDTVIAAARRIGIGREGPARWMKCIGYSWVVVWFYHACQPEMHYILPLGAAEEEVLPFSFVRSYAPAFM
;
A
#
# COMPACT_ATOMS: atom_id res chain seq x y z
N MET A 1 -5.89 -8.85 -9.53
CA MET A 1 -6.94 -8.79 -8.48
C MET A 1 -8.03 -9.84 -8.68
N ALA A 2 -8.55 -10.08 -9.90
CA ALA A 2 -9.46 -11.21 -10.16
C ALA A 2 -8.84 -12.58 -9.80
N ILE A 3 -7.54 -12.78 -10.03
CA ILE A 3 -6.82 -14.00 -9.64
C ILE A 3 -6.84 -14.21 -8.12
N VAL A 4 -6.53 -13.17 -7.33
CA VAL A 4 -6.61 -13.22 -5.86
C VAL A 4 -8.06 -13.43 -5.39
N CYS A 5 -9.04 -12.85 -6.09
CA CYS A 5 -10.47 -12.99 -5.82
C CYS A 5 -10.93 -14.46 -5.94
N VAL A 6 -10.54 -15.13 -7.03
CA VAL A 6 -10.84 -16.55 -7.27
C VAL A 6 -10.07 -17.45 -6.31
N MET A 7 -8.79 -17.16 -6.04
CA MET A 7 -7.96 -17.98 -5.15
C MET A 7 -8.37 -17.89 -3.67
N THR A 8 -8.99 -16.79 -3.23
CA THR A 8 -9.38 -16.59 -1.82
C THR A 8 -10.86 -16.86 -1.54
N GLY A 9 -11.71 -16.98 -2.57
CA GLY A 9 -13.15 -17.26 -2.41
C GLY A 9 -13.94 -16.12 -1.75
N LEU A 10 -13.34 -14.94 -1.60
CA LEU A 10 -13.94 -13.79 -0.96
C LEU A 10 -15.04 -13.17 -1.84
N PHE A 11 -16.14 -12.74 -1.23
CA PHE A 11 -17.34 -12.21 -1.92
C PHE A 11 -17.89 -13.18 -2.99
N ASN A 12 -18.05 -14.47 -2.62
CA ASN A 12 -18.52 -15.54 -3.52
C ASN A 12 -17.69 -15.71 -4.81
N GLY A 13 -16.47 -15.17 -4.86
CA GLY A 13 -15.60 -15.20 -6.04
C GLY A 13 -16.08 -14.30 -7.17
N ASN A 14 -17.08 -13.44 -6.95
CA ASN A 14 -17.60 -12.54 -7.98
C ASN A 14 -16.76 -11.25 -8.02
N PRO A 15 -16.01 -10.99 -9.10
CA PRO A 15 -15.17 -9.80 -9.20
C PRO A 15 -15.94 -8.48 -9.18
N GLU A 16 -17.25 -8.50 -9.48
CA GLU A 16 -18.10 -7.29 -9.48
C GLU A 16 -18.45 -6.79 -8.08
N ASP A 17 -18.41 -7.66 -7.06
CA ASP A 17 -18.72 -7.31 -5.67
C ASP A 17 -17.56 -6.59 -4.97
N TRP A 18 -16.40 -6.52 -5.63
CA TRP A 18 -15.23 -5.85 -5.11
C TRP A 18 -15.27 -4.35 -5.42
N ARG A 19 -14.98 -3.53 -4.38
CA ARG A 19 -14.80 -2.09 -4.56
C ARG A 19 -13.63 -1.82 -5.53
N PRO A 20 -13.65 -0.68 -6.26
CA PRO A 20 -12.54 -0.28 -7.11
C PRO A 20 -11.21 -0.38 -6.35
N ALA A 21 -10.23 -1.08 -6.94
CA ALA A 21 -8.93 -1.34 -6.31
C ALA A 21 -8.20 -0.05 -5.93
N PHE A 22 -8.47 1.03 -6.65
CA PHE A 22 -7.94 2.36 -6.42
C PHE A 22 -9.10 3.35 -6.29
N GLY A 23 -9.02 4.23 -5.29
CA GLY A 23 -9.90 5.39 -5.20
C GLY A 23 -9.55 6.46 -6.23
N LYS A 24 -10.14 7.64 -6.13
CA LYS A 24 -9.74 8.78 -6.95
C LYS A 24 -8.29 9.17 -6.60
N TRP A 25 -7.42 9.18 -7.60
CA TRP A 25 -6.02 9.64 -7.45
C TRP A 25 -5.92 11.06 -6.87
N SER A 26 -6.93 11.91 -7.12
CA SER A 26 -7.03 13.27 -6.56
C SER A 26 -7.15 13.33 -5.03
N ASP A 27 -7.39 12.20 -4.38
CA ASP A 27 -7.46 12.06 -2.93
C ASP A 27 -6.24 11.32 -2.34
N ALA A 28 -5.28 10.89 -3.15
CA ALA A 28 -4.12 10.10 -2.74
C ALA A 28 -2.96 10.94 -2.17
N TYR A 29 -3.26 12.05 -1.49
CA TYR A 29 -2.27 12.92 -0.85
C TYR A 29 -1.91 12.48 0.57
N THR A 30 -2.41 11.33 1.03
CA THR A 30 -1.94 10.67 2.26
C THR A 30 -1.81 9.17 2.04
N LEU A 31 -0.90 8.49 2.74
CA LEU A 31 -0.73 7.04 2.64
C LEU A 31 -2.02 6.32 3.05
N ARG A 32 -2.70 6.81 4.10
CA ARG A 32 -4.00 6.25 4.50
C ARG A 32 -5.05 6.33 3.39
N ARG A 33 -5.07 7.40 2.59
CA ARG A 33 -6.03 7.57 1.49
C ARG A 33 -5.63 6.77 0.26
N PHE A 34 -4.34 6.70 -0.03
CA PHE A 34 -3.79 5.84 -1.08
C PHE A 34 -4.18 4.38 -0.84
N TRP A 35 -3.92 3.87 0.37
CA TRP A 35 -4.24 2.48 0.76
C TRP A 35 -5.70 2.27 1.19
N GLY A 36 -6.49 3.35 1.30
CA GLY A 36 -7.82 3.33 1.90
C GLY A 36 -8.82 2.44 1.15
N ALA A 37 -8.69 2.32 -0.17
CA ALA A 37 -9.53 1.43 -0.97
C ALA A 37 -9.17 -0.05 -0.72
N THR A 38 -7.88 -0.39 -0.80
CA THR A 38 -7.38 -1.75 -0.60
C THR A 38 -7.60 -2.24 0.83
N GLY A 39 -7.33 -1.40 1.83
CA GLY A 39 -7.53 -1.71 3.25
C GLY A 39 -9.01 -1.81 3.65
N GLN A 40 -9.91 -1.07 3.00
CA GLN A 40 -11.35 -1.22 3.23
C GLN A 40 -11.87 -2.58 2.77
N THR A 41 -11.39 -3.07 1.62
CA THR A 41 -11.85 -4.36 1.11
C THR A 41 -11.42 -5.50 2.01
N LEU A 42 -10.18 -5.46 2.53
CA LEU A 42 -9.70 -6.44 3.50
C LEU A 42 -10.48 -6.35 4.83
N THR A 43 -10.72 -5.15 5.36
CA THR A 43 -11.45 -5.02 6.63
C THR A 43 -12.91 -5.48 6.54
N LEU A 44 -13.56 -5.26 5.39
CA LEU A 44 -14.89 -5.82 5.09
C LEU A 44 -14.85 -7.36 4.95
N ALA A 45 -13.87 -7.89 4.23
CA ALA A 45 -13.70 -9.34 4.05
C ALA A 45 -13.53 -10.09 5.39
N PHE A 46 -12.83 -9.47 6.35
CA PHE A 46 -12.60 -10.06 7.68
C PHE A 46 -13.65 -9.66 8.74
N GLY A 47 -14.73 -8.96 8.35
CA GLY A 47 -15.85 -8.66 9.24
C GLY A 47 -15.53 -7.68 10.38
N PHE A 48 -14.47 -6.88 10.25
CA PHE A 48 -14.08 -5.96 11.31
C PHE A 48 -15.07 -4.78 11.42
N LYS A 49 -15.77 -4.65 12.55
CA LYS A 49 -16.62 -3.49 12.84
C LYS A 49 -15.77 -2.24 13.09
N LYS A 50 -16.03 -1.16 12.35
CA LYS A 50 -15.41 0.17 12.62
C LYS A 50 -15.89 0.70 13.96
N GLY A 51 -14.98 0.92 14.92
CA GLY A 51 -15.35 1.51 16.21
C GLY A 51 -14.14 2.06 16.96
N SER A 52 -13.99 3.38 16.99
CA SER A 52 -12.85 4.16 17.53
C SER A 52 -11.56 4.15 16.68
N CYS A 53 -10.72 5.18 16.85
CA CYS A 53 -9.46 5.37 16.13
C CYS A 53 -8.49 4.19 16.36
N ALA A 54 -8.47 3.64 17.57
CA ALA A 54 -7.65 2.48 17.93
C ALA A 54 -8.07 1.22 17.16
N SER A 55 -9.38 0.96 17.02
CA SER A 55 -9.88 -0.16 16.20
C SER A 55 -9.51 0.00 14.73
N SER A 56 -9.56 1.23 14.20
CA SER A 56 -9.10 1.50 12.84
C SER A 56 -7.61 1.23 12.66
N GLN A 57 -6.78 1.49 13.67
CA GLN A 57 -5.35 1.24 13.62
C GLN A 57 -5.06 -0.27 13.66
N THR A 58 -5.68 -1.00 14.57
CA THR A 58 -5.53 -2.46 14.65
C THR A 58 -5.97 -3.15 13.36
N GLN A 59 -7.09 -2.71 12.79
CA GLN A 59 -7.57 -3.20 11.49
C GLN A 59 -6.58 -2.93 10.35
N LEU A 60 -5.97 -1.75 10.35
CA LEU A 60 -4.97 -1.38 9.35
C LEU A 60 -3.73 -2.29 9.46
N TYR A 61 -3.20 -2.46 10.66
CA TYR A 61 -2.07 -3.36 10.91
C TYR A 61 -2.39 -4.81 10.54
N ALA A 62 -3.58 -5.30 10.91
CA ALA A 62 -4.02 -6.64 10.54
C ALA A 62 -4.11 -6.82 9.02
N ALA A 63 -4.67 -5.83 8.29
CA ALA A 63 -4.77 -5.87 6.84
C ALA A 63 -3.39 -5.89 6.16
N PHE A 64 -2.45 -5.06 6.62
CA PHE A 64 -1.07 -5.06 6.11
C PHE A 64 -0.33 -6.35 6.46
N PHE A 65 -0.53 -6.88 7.67
CA PHE A 65 0.10 -8.13 8.09
C PHE A 65 -0.38 -9.32 7.25
N VAL A 66 -1.70 -9.46 7.04
CA VAL A 66 -2.25 -10.52 6.18
C VAL A 66 -1.75 -10.38 4.75
N SER A 67 -1.70 -9.15 4.21
CA SER A 67 -1.15 -8.89 2.87
C SER A 67 0.33 -9.31 2.80
N GLY A 68 1.12 -8.96 3.81
CA GLY A 68 2.52 -9.36 3.91
C GLY A 68 2.70 -10.88 3.98
N LEU A 69 1.81 -11.60 4.67
CA LEU A 69 1.85 -13.06 4.76
C LEU A 69 1.59 -13.72 3.41
N ILE A 70 0.57 -13.26 2.67
CA ILE A 70 0.25 -13.76 1.33
C ILE A 70 1.44 -13.55 0.39
N HIS A 71 2.04 -12.36 0.39
CA HIS A 71 3.19 -12.07 -0.46
C HIS A 71 4.45 -12.84 -0.05
N THR A 72 4.67 -13.05 1.25
CA THR A 72 5.79 -13.86 1.75
C THR A 72 5.63 -15.34 1.39
N ALA A 73 4.40 -15.85 1.34
CA ALA A 73 4.13 -17.21 0.86
C ALA A 73 4.49 -17.37 -0.62
N CYS A 74 4.24 -16.35 -1.45
CA CYS A 74 4.70 -16.32 -2.84
C CYS A 74 6.23 -16.25 -2.93
N ASP A 75 6.91 -15.45 -2.09
CA ASP A 75 8.38 -15.39 -2.07
C ASP A 75 9.00 -16.75 -1.71
N ALA A 76 8.39 -17.50 -0.80
CA ALA A 76 8.84 -18.84 -0.43
C ALA A 76 8.79 -19.85 -1.61
N MET A 77 7.97 -19.59 -2.63
CA MET A 77 7.93 -20.38 -3.87
C MET A 77 9.09 -20.02 -4.82
N VAL A 78 9.68 -18.83 -4.68
CA VAL A 78 10.81 -18.35 -5.47
C VAL A 78 12.14 -18.76 -4.83
N GLY A 79 12.28 -18.59 -3.52
CA GLY A 79 13.51 -18.93 -2.78
C GLY A 79 13.44 -18.57 -1.30
N LYS A 80 14.12 -19.33 -0.43
CA LYS A 80 14.04 -19.14 1.03
C LYS A 80 14.72 -17.86 1.50
N GLU A 81 15.73 -17.41 0.76
CA GLU A 81 16.51 -16.19 1.00
C GLU A 81 15.68 -14.90 0.84
N TYR A 82 14.49 -14.98 0.22
CA TYR A 82 13.64 -13.83 -0.07
C TYR A 82 12.47 -13.67 0.90
N ILE A 83 12.28 -14.64 1.78
CA ILE A 83 11.21 -14.66 2.79
C ILE A 83 11.37 -13.45 3.72
N GLY A 84 10.32 -12.64 3.79
CA GLY A 84 10.21 -11.53 4.75
C GLY A 84 10.58 -10.14 4.23
N ILE A 85 11.13 -10.02 3.00
CA ILE A 85 11.33 -8.70 2.37
C ILE A 85 9.98 -7.99 2.19
N ARG A 86 8.99 -8.71 1.64
CA ARG A 86 7.62 -8.18 1.45
C ARG A 86 6.94 -7.87 2.77
N MET A 87 7.10 -8.71 3.79
CA MET A 87 6.55 -8.45 5.12
C MET A 87 7.05 -7.11 5.69
N LYS A 88 8.34 -6.80 5.53
CA LYS A 88 8.91 -5.51 5.96
C LYS A 88 8.25 -4.34 5.24
N PHE A 89 8.02 -4.45 3.93
CA PHE A 89 7.33 -3.41 3.16
C PHE A 89 5.90 -3.15 3.66
N PHE A 90 5.08 -4.19 3.82
CA PHE A 90 3.70 -4.02 4.28
C PHE A 90 3.65 -3.45 5.71
N MET A 91 4.51 -3.93 6.61
CA MET A 91 4.57 -3.40 7.98
C MET A 91 5.09 -1.97 8.03
N ALA A 92 6.07 -1.61 7.19
CA ALA A 92 6.55 -0.23 7.07
C ALA A 92 5.43 0.72 6.63
N ASN A 93 4.56 0.32 5.69
CA ASN A 93 3.41 1.11 5.30
C ASN A 93 2.42 1.32 6.45
N ALA A 94 2.16 0.30 7.28
CA ALA A 94 1.30 0.43 8.46
C ALA A 94 1.88 1.43 9.49
N VAL A 95 3.19 1.38 9.73
CA VAL A 95 3.90 2.33 10.61
C VAL A 95 3.84 3.74 10.04
N ALA A 96 4.13 3.92 8.76
CA ALA A 96 4.12 5.24 8.12
C ALA A 96 2.75 5.90 8.14
N ILE A 97 1.68 5.13 7.95
CA ILE A 97 0.30 5.65 8.09
C ILE A 97 0.04 6.11 9.52
N THR A 98 0.49 5.35 10.53
CA THR A 98 0.33 5.72 11.94
C THR A 98 1.05 7.02 12.28
N LEU A 99 2.28 7.18 11.77
CA LEU A 99 3.05 8.41 11.92
C LEU A 99 2.36 9.59 11.22
N GLU A 100 1.91 9.39 9.99
CA GLU A 100 1.18 10.39 9.21
C GLU A 100 -0.10 10.84 9.94
N ASP A 101 -0.90 9.91 10.46
CA ASP A 101 -2.11 10.23 11.21
C ASP A 101 -1.78 11.01 12.50
N THR A 102 -0.68 10.66 13.17
CA THR A 102 -0.22 11.36 14.39
C THR A 102 0.20 12.78 14.07
N VAL A 103 0.95 13.00 12.99
CA VAL A 103 1.36 14.33 12.52
C VAL A 103 0.15 15.17 12.12
N ILE A 104 -0.81 14.59 11.37
CA ILE A 104 -2.04 15.29 10.98
C ILE A 104 -2.88 15.63 12.22
N ALA A 105 -2.98 14.73 13.19
CA ALA A 105 -3.69 14.98 14.44
C ALA A 105 -3.03 16.10 15.26
N ALA A 106 -1.70 16.11 15.36
CA ALA A 106 -0.94 17.16 16.03
C ALA A 106 -1.12 18.52 15.35
N ALA A 107 -1.00 18.57 14.01
CA ALA A 107 -1.21 19.79 13.22
C ALA A 107 -2.60 20.40 13.44
N ARG A 108 -3.64 19.55 13.48
CA ARG A 108 -5.01 19.99 13.77
C ARG A 108 -5.19 20.56 15.17
N ARG A 109 -4.51 19.98 16.18
CA ARG A 109 -4.56 20.47 17.56
C ARG A 109 -4.00 21.89 17.69
N ILE A 110 -2.92 22.19 16.98
CA ILE A 110 -2.31 23.53 16.95
C ILE A 110 -3.00 24.52 15.99
N GLY A 111 -4.12 24.12 15.36
CA GLY A 111 -4.95 25.01 14.54
C GLY A 111 -4.72 24.95 13.04
N ILE A 112 -3.77 24.15 12.56
CA ILE A 112 -3.47 23.99 11.13
C ILE A 112 -4.51 23.07 10.49
N GLY A 113 -5.18 23.56 9.43
CA GLY A 113 -6.10 22.74 8.62
C GLY A 113 -7.47 22.45 9.27
N ARG A 114 -7.93 23.32 10.18
CA ARG A 114 -9.26 23.20 10.84
C ARG A 114 -10.44 23.26 9.87
N GLU A 115 -10.36 24.10 8.84
CA GLU A 115 -11.39 24.24 7.80
C GLU A 115 -11.22 23.25 6.64
N GLY A 116 -10.19 22.40 6.70
CA GLY A 116 -9.84 21.42 5.66
C GLY A 116 -8.42 21.60 5.12
N PRO A 117 -7.92 20.62 4.36
CA PRO A 117 -6.57 20.67 3.80
C PRO A 117 -6.49 21.69 2.65
N ALA A 118 -5.74 22.76 2.87
CA ALA A 118 -5.42 23.73 1.82
C ALA A 118 -4.67 23.07 0.65
N ARG A 119 -4.68 23.70 -0.54
CA ARG A 119 -4.03 23.14 -1.74
C ARG A 119 -2.55 22.82 -1.51
N TRP A 120 -1.82 23.70 -0.83
CA TRP A 120 -0.40 23.48 -0.50
C TRP A 120 -0.19 22.27 0.42
N MET A 121 -1.09 22.02 1.37
CA MET A 121 -1.03 20.83 2.25
C MET A 121 -1.21 19.55 1.44
N LYS A 122 -2.07 19.57 0.41
CA LYS A 122 -2.22 18.44 -0.51
C LYS A 122 -0.95 18.24 -1.35
N CYS A 123 -0.30 19.30 -1.83
CA CYS A 123 0.96 19.20 -2.57
C CYS A 123 2.08 18.57 -1.71
N ILE A 124 2.20 18.99 -0.44
CA ILE A 124 3.12 18.37 0.51
C ILE A 124 2.76 16.90 0.72
N GLY A 125 1.48 16.60 0.91
CA GLY A 125 0.99 15.23 1.06
C GLY A 125 1.31 14.33 -0.15
N TYR A 126 1.11 14.82 -1.37
CA TYR A 126 1.52 14.09 -2.58
C TYR A 126 3.02 13.86 -2.63
N SER A 127 3.82 14.89 -2.33
CA SER A 127 5.27 14.79 -2.30
C SER A 127 5.71 13.73 -1.27
N TRP A 128 5.10 13.75 -0.09
CA TRP A 128 5.30 12.75 0.96
C TRP A 128 4.98 11.34 0.49
N VAL A 129 3.82 11.12 -0.15
CA VAL A 129 3.42 9.80 -0.66
C VAL A 129 4.41 9.31 -1.72
N VAL A 130 4.82 10.16 -2.66
CA VAL A 130 5.80 9.82 -3.70
C VAL A 130 7.15 9.46 -3.10
N VAL A 131 7.67 10.30 -2.20
CA VAL A 131 8.96 10.07 -1.53
C VAL A 131 8.92 8.79 -0.69
N TRP A 132 7.84 8.57 0.07
CA TRP A 132 7.65 7.35 0.84
C TRP A 132 7.69 6.11 -0.05
N PHE A 133 6.92 6.08 -1.13
CA PHE A 133 6.92 4.94 -2.05
C PHE A 133 8.24 4.76 -2.78
N TYR A 134 8.90 5.86 -3.16
CA TYR A 134 10.23 5.79 -3.76
C TYR A 134 11.20 5.05 -2.84
N HIS A 135 11.24 5.38 -1.54
CA HIS A 135 12.09 4.72 -0.57
C HIS A 135 11.61 3.32 -0.16
N ALA A 136 10.32 3.16 0.11
CA ALA A 136 9.75 1.90 0.58
C ALA A 136 9.85 0.80 -0.49
N CYS A 137 9.74 1.16 -1.78
CA CYS A 137 9.87 0.20 -2.87
C CYS A 137 11.33 -0.11 -3.23
N GLN A 138 12.34 0.68 -2.83
CA GLN A 138 13.75 0.40 -3.17
C GLN A 138 14.15 -1.05 -2.87
N PRO A 139 14.00 -1.56 -1.63
CA PRO A 139 14.48 -2.89 -1.30
C PRO A 139 13.76 -4.00 -2.09
N GLU A 140 12.51 -3.74 -2.48
CA GLU A 140 11.75 -4.67 -3.33
C GLU A 140 12.24 -4.64 -4.78
N MET A 141 12.54 -3.46 -5.33
CA MET A 141 13.04 -3.32 -6.70
C MET A 141 14.44 -3.93 -6.85
N HIS A 142 15.34 -3.69 -5.91
CA HIS A 142 16.67 -4.33 -5.86
C HIS A 142 16.57 -5.87 -5.85
N TYR A 143 15.47 -6.44 -5.33
CA TYR A 143 15.21 -7.88 -5.31
C TYR A 143 14.55 -8.39 -6.60
N ILE A 144 13.56 -7.67 -7.14
CA ILE A 144 12.77 -8.11 -8.30
C ILE A 144 13.57 -7.98 -9.61
N LEU A 145 14.39 -6.95 -9.74
CA LEU A 145 15.11 -6.67 -10.99
C LEU A 145 16.10 -7.79 -11.39
N PRO A 146 16.93 -8.35 -10.47
CA PRO A 146 17.82 -9.47 -10.79
C PRO A 146 17.12 -10.79 -11.11
N LEU A 147 15.84 -10.95 -10.74
CA LEU A 147 15.03 -12.14 -11.06
C LEU A 147 14.50 -12.14 -12.50
N GLY A 148 14.97 -11.22 -13.36
CA GLY A 148 14.55 -11.14 -14.77
C GLY A 148 13.21 -10.43 -14.98
N ALA A 149 12.60 -9.86 -13.94
CA ALA A 149 11.32 -9.16 -14.05
C ALA A 149 11.39 -7.86 -14.89
N ALA A 150 12.59 -7.34 -15.14
CA ALA A 150 12.82 -6.24 -16.09
C ALA A 150 13.09 -6.71 -17.52
N GLU A 151 13.28 -8.02 -17.74
CA GLU A 151 13.57 -8.60 -19.05
C GLU A 151 12.31 -9.12 -19.77
N GLU A 152 11.23 -9.41 -19.04
CA GLU A 152 9.94 -9.75 -19.66
C GLU A 152 9.24 -8.49 -20.22
N GLU A 153 9.36 -8.30 -21.54
CA GLU A 153 8.61 -7.27 -22.28
C GLU A 153 7.13 -7.66 -22.38
N VAL A 154 6.33 -7.26 -21.38
CA VAL A 154 4.86 -7.34 -21.47
C VAL A 154 4.32 -6.27 -22.43
N LEU A 155 5.05 -5.17 -22.64
CA LEU A 155 4.70 -4.05 -23.51
C LEU A 155 5.93 -3.56 -24.29
N PRO A 156 5.76 -3.03 -25.53
CA PRO A 156 6.86 -2.58 -26.40
C PRO A 156 7.65 -1.37 -25.87
N PHE A 157 7.28 -0.84 -24.71
CA PHE A 157 7.99 0.22 -24.01
C PHE A 157 7.89 -0.03 -22.50
N SER A 158 9.02 0.07 -21.80
CA SER A 158 9.09 -0.08 -20.35
C SER A 158 9.75 1.14 -19.71
N PHE A 159 8.93 1.95 -19.04
CA PHE A 159 9.42 3.06 -18.21
C PHE A 159 10.28 2.56 -17.05
N VAL A 160 10.03 1.33 -16.56
CA VAL A 160 10.83 0.73 -15.47
C VAL A 160 12.29 0.58 -15.89
N ARG A 161 12.57 0.25 -17.16
CA ARG A 161 13.94 0.12 -17.67
C ARG A 161 14.69 1.44 -17.72
N SER A 162 14.02 2.55 -18.03
CA SER A 162 14.66 3.89 -18.02
C SER A 162 15.08 4.33 -16.62
N TYR A 163 14.42 3.83 -15.57
CA TYR A 163 14.76 4.17 -14.18
C TYR A 163 15.54 3.07 -13.46
N ALA A 164 15.58 1.84 -13.97
CA ALA A 164 16.30 0.70 -13.39
C ALA A 164 17.78 0.98 -13.02
N PRO A 165 18.55 1.79 -13.78
CA PRO A 165 19.92 2.15 -13.38
C PRO A 165 20.00 2.95 -12.07
N ALA A 166 18.91 3.59 -11.63
CA ALA A 166 18.86 4.31 -10.37
C ALA A 166 18.58 3.39 -9.15
N PHE A 167 18.31 2.11 -9.40
CA PHE A 167 18.00 1.08 -8.40
C PHE A 167 18.98 -0.11 -8.47
N MET A 168 20.10 0.03 -9.21
CA MET A 168 21.23 -0.91 -9.19
C MET A 168 22.40 -0.25 -8.47
#